data_AF-A0A729KZK9-F1
#
_entry.id   AF-A0A729KZK9-F1
#
_cell.length_a   1.000
_cell.length_b   1.000
_cell.length_c   1.000
_cell.angle_alpha   90.00
_cell.angle_beta   90.00
_cell.angle_gamma   90.00
#
_symmetry.space_group_name_H-M   'P 1'
#
loop_
_entity.id
_entity.type
_entity.pdbx_description
1 polymer ?
#
loop_
_entity_poly.entity_id
_entity_poly.type
_entity_poly.pdbx_seq_one_letter_code
_entity_poly.pdbx_strand_id
1 'polypeptide(L)'
;MKLKNTLLASALLSAAAFSVHAATELTPEQAAALKPYDRIVITGRFNAIGDAVSAVSRRADKEGAASFYVVDTSEFGNSGNWRVVADVYKADAPKADAPKNRVINGIVELPKDQAVQLEPYDTVTVQGFYRSQPEVNDAITKAAKQKGAYAFYIVRQIDANQGGNQRITAFIYKQDAKKRIVQSPDAIPADSEAGRAALAQGGEAAKKVEIPGVATSASPSAEVGRFFETQSSKGGRYTVTLPDGTKVEELNKATAAMMVPFDSVKFTGNYGNMTEISYQVAKRAAKKGAKYYHITRQWQERGNNITISADLYK
;
A
#
# COMPACT_ATOMS: atom_id res chain seq x y z
N MET A 1 27.93 20.09 4.08
CA MET A 1 27.37 18.72 4.09
C MET A 1 25.92 18.82 3.59
N LYS A 2 25.54 18.14 2.49
CA LYS A 2 24.17 18.23 1.94
C LYS A 2 23.25 17.32 2.76
N LEU A 3 22.47 17.89 3.68
CA LEU A 3 21.42 17.15 4.40
C LEU A 3 20.25 16.92 3.44
N LYS A 4 20.15 15.68 2.94
CA LYS A 4 19.01 15.19 2.17
C LYS A 4 17.90 14.85 3.16
N ASN A 5 16.75 15.52 3.07
CA ASN A 5 15.41 15.07 3.46
C ASN A 5 15.30 14.18 4.71
N THR A 6 15.84 14.61 5.86
CA THR A 6 15.64 13.90 7.13
C THR A 6 14.79 14.73 8.08
N LEU A 7 13.51 14.38 8.16
CA LEU A 7 12.62 14.50 9.32
C LEU A 7 12.82 15.74 10.22
N LEU A 8 12.20 16.86 9.86
CA LEU A 8 11.79 17.85 10.85
C LEU A 8 10.31 17.60 11.20
N ALA A 9 10.08 16.56 12.01
CA ALA A 9 8.84 16.41 12.74
C ALA A 9 8.94 17.27 14.00
N SER A 10 8.56 18.54 13.90
CA SER A 10 8.33 19.39 15.07
C SER A 10 7.13 18.81 15.83
N ALA A 11 7.34 18.38 17.07
CA ALA A 11 6.30 17.83 17.92
C ALA A 11 5.14 18.83 18.06
N LEU A 12 3.96 18.45 17.59
CA LEU A 12 2.70 19.16 17.83
C LEU A 12 2.51 19.30 19.35
N LEU A 13 2.71 20.52 19.88
CA LEU A 13 2.30 20.82 21.25
C LEU A 13 0.77 20.77 21.30
N SER A 14 0.28 19.88 22.16
CA SER A 14 -1.13 19.63 22.44
C SER A 14 -1.90 20.90 22.78
N ALA A 15 -3.14 20.95 22.28
CA ALA A 15 -4.07 22.06 22.31
C ALA A 15 -4.32 22.69 23.69
N ALA A 16 -4.17 24.01 23.75
CA ALA A 16 -4.94 24.87 24.63
C ALA A 16 -5.51 26.02 23.77
N ALA A 17 -6.83 26.11 23.70
CA ALA A 17 -7.54 27.08 22.89
C ALA A 17 -7.42 28.49 23.49
N PHE A 18 -6.70 29.38 22.79
CA PHE A 18 -6.87 30.82 22.88
C PHE A 18 -6.79 31.38 21.45
N SER A 19 -7.90 31.88 20.94
CA SER A 19 -7.97 32.53 19.62
C SER A 19 -7.44 33.96 19.72
N VAL A 20 -6.29 34.25 19.07
CA VAL A 20 -6.05 35.42 18.19
C VAL A 20 -4.82 35.13 17.29
N HIS A 21 -5.08 34.81 16.01
CA HIS A 21 -4.21 34.98 14.83
C HIS A 21 -2.73 34.55 14.90
N ALA A 22 -2.48 33.24 14.85
CA ALA A 22 -1.19 32.72 14.39
C ALA A 22 -1.43 31.56 13.43
N ALA A 23 -0.80 31.60 12.25
CA ALA A 23 -0.90 30.51 11.28
C ALA A 23 -0.35 29.22 11.92
N THR A 24 -1.04 28.09 11.71
CA THR A 24 -0.68 26.79 12.28
C THR A 24 0.33 26.05 11.39
N GLU A 25 1.33 25.40 11.97
CA GLU A 25 2.27 24.56 11.20
C GLU A 25 1.61 23.23 10.80
N LEU A 26 1.66 22.90 9.51
CA LEU A 26 1.15 21.64 8.96
C LEU A 26 2.20 20.54 9.04
N THR A 27 1.74 19.29 9.17
CA THR A 27 2.61 18.12 8.92
C THR A 27 2.91 17.98 7.43
N PRO A 28 3.99 17.26 7.04
CA PRO A 28 4.28 17.00 5.62
C PRO A 28 3.10 16.36 4.87
N GLU A 29 2.35 15.48 5.54
CA GLU A 29 1.18 14.79 4.97
C GLU A 29 0.01 15.75 4.75
N GLN A 30 -0.26 16.64 5.72
CA GLN A 30 -1.30 17.67 5.60
C GLN A 30 -0.95 18.69 4.52
N ALA A 31 0.32 19.11 4.46
CA ALA A 31 0.82 20.02 3.43
C ALA A 31 0.73 19.40 2.03
N ALA A 32 1.11 18.12 1.87
CA ALA A 32 1.02 17.42 0.59
C ALA A 32 -0.42 17.23 0.08
N ALA A 33 -1.41 17.29 0.96
CA ALA A 33 -2.82 17.17 0.62
C ALA A 33 -3.46 18.50 0.16
N LEU A 34 -2.76 19.63 0.34
CA LEU A 34 -3.28 20.98 0.08
C LEU A 34 -2.40 21.71 -0.94
N LYS A 35 -3.00 22.66 -1.66
CA LYS A 35 -2.26 23.54 -2.57
C LYS A 35 -1.93 24.86 -1.85
N PRO A 36 -0.64 25.22 -1.71
CA PRO A 36 -0.30 26.52 -1.16
C PRO A 36 -0.71 27.61 -2.13
N TYR A 37 -1.18 28.74 -1.61
CA TYR A 37 -1.51 29.90 -2.44
C TYR A 37 -0.27 30.76 -2.70
N ASP A 38 0.72 30.70 -1.82
CA ASP A 38 1.98 31.43 -1.94
C ASP A 38 3.11 30.73 -1.17
N ARG A 39 4.36 31.16 -1.43
CA ARG A 39 5.57 30.72 -0.74
C ARG A 39 6.30 31.93 -0.17
N ILE A 40 6.40 31.97 1.14
CA ILE A 40 7.12 33.02 1.85
C ILE A 40 8.56 32.60 2.15
N VAL A 41 9.44 33.59 2.23
CA VAL A 41 10.83 33.43 2.63
C VAL A 41 11.11 34.42 3.74
N ILE A 42 11.68 33.93 4.84
CA ILE A 42 12.23 34.78 5.90
C ILE A 42 13.73 34.56 6.01
N THR A 43 14.45 35.63 6.34
CA THR A 43 15.88 35.58 6.62
C THR A 43 16.14 36.27 7.94
N GLY A 44 16.90 35.63 8.80
CA GLY A 44 17.19 36.18 10.12
C GLY A 44 18.20 35.34 10.88
N ARG A 45 18.65 35.88 12.00
CA ARG A 45 19.46 35.13 12.95
C ARG A 45 18.50 34.42 13.91
N PHE A 46 18.44 33.10 13.83
CA PHE A 46 17.62 32.27 14.72
C PHE A 46 18.56 31.42 15.58
N ASN A 47 18.30 31.40 16.89
CA ASN A 47 19.11 30.62 17.83
C ASN A 47 18.62 29.17 17.90
N ALA A 48 17.32 28.96 17.64
CA ALA A 48 16.70 27.64 17.55
C ALA A 48 15.73 27.54 16.38
N ILE A 49 15.43 26.31 15.95
CA ILE A 49 14.43 26.02 14.90
C ILE A 49 13.05 26.56 15.31
N GLY A 50 12.68 26.46 16.60
CA GLY A 50 11.42 27.01 17.11
C GLY A 50 11.29 28.52 16.94
N ASP A 51 12.38 29.27 16.99
CA ASP A 51 12.38 30.73 16.76
C ASP A 51 12.07 31.04 15.29
N ALA A 52 12.66 30.25 14.38
CA ALA A 52 12.42 30.34 12.96
C ALA A 52 10.97 29.99 12.61
N VAL A 53 10.45 28.88 13.15
CA VAL A 53 9.05 28.46 12.98
C VAL A 53 8.09 29.52 13.51
N SER A 54 8.37 30.09 14.68
CA SER A 54 7.56 31.18 15.25
C SER A 54 7.57 32.44 14.38
N ALA A 55 8.72 32.76 13.77
CA ALA A 55 8.84 33.87 12.83
C ALA A 55 8.09 33.60 11.52
N VAL A 56 8.11 32.36 11.02
CA VAL A 56 7.29 31.93 9.87
C VAL A 56 5.81 32.04 10.21
N SER A 57 5.37 31.55 11.37
CA SER A 57 3.97 31.61 11.81
C SER A 57 3.45 33.05 11.83
N ARG A 58 4.19 33.99 12.43
CA ARG A 58 3.83 35.42 12.42
C ARG A 58 3.80 36.02 11.02
N ARG A 59 4.76 35.64 10.15
CA ARG A 59 4.81 36.13 8.77
C ARG A 59 3.63 35.59 7.96
N ALA A 60 3.33 34.31 8.08
CA ALA A 60 2.22 33.63 7.42
C ALA A 60 0.87 34.21 7.85
N ASP A 61 0.69 34.46 9.15
CA ASP A 61 -0.52 35.11 9.68
C ASP A 61 -0.70 36.53 9.10
N LYS A 62 0.39 37.32 9.02
CA LYS A 62 0.36 38.65 8.40
C LYS A 62 -0.01 38.62 6.91
N GLU A 63 0.34 37.54 6.20
CA GLU A 63 -0.07 37.30 4.81
C GLU A 63 -1.48 36.70 4.69
N GLY A 64 -2.19 36.56 5.82
CA GLY A 64 -3.55 36.02 5.91
C GLY A 64 -3.61 34.52 5.67
N ALA A 65 -2.57 33.78 6.00
CA ALA A 65 -2.56 32.32 5.95
C ALA A 65 -3.20 31.74 7.21
N ALA A 66 -4.01 30.70 7.07
CA ALA A 66 -4.50 29.92 8.20
C ALA A 66 -3.43 28.91 8.67
N SER A 67 -2.60 28.45 7.74
CA SER A 67 -1.58 27.43 8.02
C SER A 67 -0.34 27.63 7.16
N PHE A 68 0.77 27.05 7.57
CA PHE A 68 2.04 27.08 6.84
C PHE A 68 2.79 25.75 6.95
N TYR A 69 3.74 25.50 6.05
CA TYR A 69 4.64 24.36 6.10
C TYR A 69 6.06 24.80 5.77
N VAL A 70 7.03 24.54 6.65
CA VAL A 70 8.43 24.85 6.39
C VAL A 70 8.99 23.84 5.39
N VAL A 71 9.34 24.32 4.20
CA VAL A 71 9.84 23.52 3.08
C VAL A 71 11.34 23.33 3.18
N ASP A 72 12.06 24.39 3.56
CA ASP A 72 13.51 24.39 3.63
C ASP A 72 14.00 25.35 4.73
N THR A 73 15.09 24.97 5.39
CA THR A 73 15.85 25.85 6.29
C THR A 73 17.32 25.69 5.95
N SER A 74 17.94 26.77 5.49
CA SER A 74 19.31 26.76 5.01
C SER A 74 20.10 27.96 5.54
N GLU A 75 21.41 27.81 5.71
CA GLU A 75 22.29 28.92 6.05
C GLU A 75 22.31 29.95 4.92
N PHE A 76 22.23 31.23 5.28
CA PHE A 76 22.19 32.35 4.35
C PHE A 76 23.41 33.24 4.54
N GLY A 77 24.39 33.08 3.63
CA GLY A 77 25.67 33.77 3.69
C GLY A 77 26.59 33.25 4.80
N ASN A 78 27.71 33.94 5.03
CA ASN A 78 28.73 33.54 6.01
C ASN A 78 28.51 34.12 7.42
N SER A 79 27.36 34.74 7.68
CA SER A 79 27.10 35.52 8.90
C SER A 79 26.31 34.77 9.98
N GLY A 80 26.04 33.47 9.80
CA GLY A 80 25.23 32.67 10.73
C GLY A 80 23.73 33.00 10.69
N ASN A 81 23.27 33.68 9.64
CA ASN A 81 21.84 33.87 9.38
C ASN A 81 21.26 32.63 8.71
N TRP A 82 20.00 32.33 8.96
CA TRP A 82 19.28 31.29 8.24
C TRP A 82 18.23 31.91 7.32
N ARG A 83 18.03 31.28 6.17
CA ARG A 83 16.90 31.48 5.28
C ARG A 83 15.93 30.33 5.49
N VAL A 84 14.69 30.66 5.79
CA VAL A 84 13.62 29.68 5.96
C VAL A 84 12.58 29.93 4.89
N VAL A 85 12.27 28.89 4.13
CA VAL A 85 11.27 28.91 3.06
C VAL A 85 10.05 28.14 3.54
N ALA A 86 8.88 28.75 3.46
CA ALA A 86 7.64 28.13 3.89
C ALA A 86 6.51 28.34 2.88
N ASP A 87 5.75 27.28 2.65
CA ASP A 87 4.50 27.33 1.89
C ASP A 87 3.36 27.78 2.81
N VAL A 88 2.47 28.65 2.31
CA VAL A 88 1.34 29.18 3.07
C VAL A 88 0.00 28.80 2.46
N TYR A 89 -0.98 28.54 3.33
CA TYR A 89 -2.27 27.94 2.98
C TYR A 89 -3.41 28.79 3.57
N LYS A 90 -4.47 29.01 2.78
CA LYS A 90 -5.73 29.57 3.27
C LYS A 90 -6.52 28.52 4.04
N ALA A 91 -7.51 28.94 4.83
CA ALA A 91 -8.39 28.02 5.56
C ALA A 91 -9.19 27.11 4.60
N ASP A 92 -9.49 27.61 3.39
CA ASP A 92 -10.20 26.93 2.31
C ASP A 92 -9.26 26.46 1.18
N ALA A 93 -7.98 26.22 1.50
CA ALA A 93 -6.99 25.81 0.51
C ALA A 93 -7.49 24.61 -0.32
N PRO A 94 -7.47 24.69 -1.66
CA PRO A 94 -7.91 23.60 -2.49
C PRO A 94 -7.01 22.39 -2.29
N LYS A 95 -7.58 21.19 -2.45
CA LYS A 95 -6.81 19.94 -2.38
C LYS A 95 -5.71 19.97 -3.43
N ALA A 96 -4.54 19.43 -3.08
CA ALA A 96 -3.44 19.26 -4.01
C ALA A 96 -3.90 18.46 -5.24
N ASP A 97 -3.36 18.81 -6.40
CA ASP A 97 -3.62 18.06 -7.63
C ASP A 97 -3.17 16.61 -7.44
N ALA A 98 -4.03 15.65 -7.77
CA ALA A 98 -3.67 14.24 -7.72
C ALA A 98 -2.41 14.02 -8.58
N PRO A 99 -1.44 13.22 -8.10
CA PRO A 99 -0.22 12.94 -8.86
C PRO A 99 -0.60 12.44 -10.25
N LYS A 100 -0.16 13.17 -11.28
CA LYS A 100 -0.47 12.80 -12.67
C LYS A 100 0.33 11.56 -13.03
N ASN A 101 -0.37 10.55 -13.56
CA ASN A 101 0.27 9.35 -14.06
C ASN A 101 1.24 9.68 -15.20
N ARG A 102 2.34 8.94 -15.28
CA ARG A 102 3.32 9.10 -16.35
C ARG A 102 2.72 8.65 -17.68
N VAL A 103 3.01 9.37 -18.75
CA VAL A 103 2.59 9.01 -20.11
C VAL A 103 3.82 8.70 -20.96
N ILE A 104 3.83 7.55 -21.62
CA ILE A 104 4.94 7.06 -22.43
C ILE A 104 4.36 6.59 -23.77
N ASN A 105 4.85 7.14 -24.89
CA ASN A 105 4.34 6.84 -26.23
C ASN A 105 2.82 7.09 -26.44
N GLY A 106 2.21 7.92 -25.57
CA GLY A 106 0.76 8.17 -25.54
C GLY A 106 -0.04 7.17 -24.69
N ILE A 107 0.63 6.28 -23.96
CA ILE A 107 0.04 5.28 -23.08
C ILE A 107 0.32 5.66 -21.62
N VAL A 108 -0.70 5.66 -20.78
CA VAL A 108 -0.62 6.00 -19.35
C VAL A 108 -0.06 4.81 -18.56
N GLU A 109 0.97 5.04 -17.74
CA GLU A 109 1.47 4.06 -16.76
C GLU A 109 0.62 4.14 -15.50
N LEU A 110 -0.15 3.09 -15.22
CA LEU A 110 -0.98 3.03 -14.02
C LEU A 110 -0.18 2.53 -12.82
N PRO A 111 -0.33 3.13 -11.64
CA PRO A 111 0.11 2.52 -10.39
C PRO A 111 -0.81 1.34 -10.01
N LYS A 112 -0.32 0.47 -9.12
CA LYS A 112 -1.02 -0.78 -8.75
C LYS A 112 -2.43 -0.52 -8.21
N ASP A 113 -2.59 0.48 -7.35
CA ASP A 113 -3.84 0.86 -6.70
C ASP A 113 -4.94 1.29 -7.70
N GLN A 114 -4.55 1.92 -8.81
CA GLN A 114 -5.46 2.25 -9.91
C GLN A 114 -5.70 1.03 -10.82
N ALA A 115 -4.64 0.29 -11.16
CA ALA A 115 -4.72 -0.85 -12.06
C ALA A 115 -5.64 -1.97 -11.54
N VAL A 116 -5.61 -2.27 -10.22
CA VAL A 116 -6.47 -3.32 -9.64
C VAL A 116 -7.95 -2.98 -9.72
N GLN A 117 -8.30 -1.70 -9.75
CA GLN A 117 -9.68 -1.20 -9.84
C GLN A 117 -10.22 -1.18 -11.27
N LEU A 118 -9.40 -1.45 -12.29
CA LEU A 118 -9.80 -1.39 -13.70
C LEU A 118 -9.77 -2.78 -14.32
N GLU A 119 -10.69 -3.04 -15.25
CA GLU A 119 -10.74 -4.28 -16.01
C GLU A 119 -9.79 -4.18 -17.20
N PRO A 120 -8.70 -4.97 -17.23
CA PRO A 120 -7.86 -5.04 -18.42
C PRO A 120 -8.61 -5.79 -19.51
N TYR A 121 -8.48 -5.35 -20.76
CA TYR A 121 -9.15 -6.02 -21.89
C TYR A 121 -8.24 -7.03 -22.58
N ASP A 122 -6.92 -6.87 -22.44
CA ASP A 122 -5.92 -7.77 -23.00
C ASP A 122 -4.58 -7.58 -22.25
N THR A 123 -3.56 -8.29 -22.69
CA THR A 123 -2.20 -8.27 -22.19
C THR A 123 -1.20 -8.04 -23.33
N VAL A 124 -0.03 -7.52 -23.00
CA VAL A 124 1.13 -7.52 -23.89
C VAL A 124 2.30 -8.19 -23.20
N THR A 125 2.96 -9.10 -23.90
CA THR A 125 4.21 -9.71 -23.47
C THR A 125 5.31 -9.27 -24.42
N VAL A 126 6.41 -8.77 -23.85
CA VAL A 126 7.64 -8.48 -24.58
C VAL A 126 8.75 -9.34 -24.00
N GLN A 127 9.66 -9.77 -24.87
CA GLN A 127 10.82 -10.56 -24.49
C GLN A 127 12.06 -9.97 -25.14
N GLY A 128 13.11 -9.75 -24.35
CA GLY A 128 14.34 -9.15 -24.83
C GLY A 128 15.32 -8.80 -23.72
N PHE A 129 16.49 -8.31 -24.13
CA PHE A 129 17.49 -7.76 -23.23
C PHE A 129 17.17 -6.28 -22.98
N TYR A 130 16.89 -5.90 -21.73
CA TYR A 130 16.58 -4.51 -21.34
C TYR A 130 17.55 -4.06 -20.25
N ARG A 131 18.24 -2.94 -20.49
CA ARG A 131 19.27 -2.39 -19.58
C ARG A 131 18.68 -1.55 -18.46
N SER A 132 17.43 -1.10 -18.60
CA SER A 132 16.80 -0.18 -17.67
C SER A 132 15.28 -0.27 -17.72
N GLN A 133 14.60 0.16 -16.65
CA GLN A 133 13.14 0.22 -16.60
C GLN A 133 12.52 1.09 -17.71
N PRO A 134 13.10 2.25 -18.10
CA PRO A 134 12.62 3.01 -19.26
C PRO A 134 12.59 2.20 -20.57
N GLU A 135 13.58 1.34 -20.83
CA GLU A 135 13.59 0.48 -22.03
C GLU A 135 12.46 -0.55 -21.99
N VAL A 136 12.21 -1.15 -20.82
CA VAL A 136 11.07 -2.06 -20.59
C VAL A 136 9.75 -1.33 -20.87
N ASN A 137 9.57 -0.14 -20.28
CA ASN A 137 8.34 0.63 -20.43
C ASN A 137 8.14 1.08 -21.89
N ASP A 138 9.19 1.47 -22.61
CA ASP A 138 9.11 1.82 -24.04
C ASP A 138 8.66 0.62 -24.89
N ALA A 139 9.27 -0.56 -24.70
CA ALA A 139 8.90 -1.77 -25.41
C ALA A 139 7.45 -2.18 -25.15
N ILE A 140 7.02 -2.17 -23.88
CA ILE A 140 5.65 -2.46 -23.47
C ILE A 140 4.68 -1.46 -24.09
N THR A 141 4.95 -0.16 -24.02
CA THR A 141 4.02 0.86 -24.55
C THR A 141 3.93 0.84 -26.07
N LYS A 142 4.99 0.51 -26.80
CA LYS A 142 4.93 0.26 -28.25
C LYS A 142 4.01 -0.92 -28.58
N ALA A 143 4.15 -2.04 -27.88
CA ALA A 143 3.29 -3.20 -28.06
C ALA A 143 1.82 -2.90 -27.65
N ALA A 144 1.63 -2.16 -26.55
CA ALA A 144 0.31 -1.77 -26.06
C ALA A 144 -0.41 -0.82 -27.04
N LYS A 145 0.33 0.12 -27.64
CA LYS A 145 -0.20 1.06 -28.63
C LYS A 145 -0.69 0.36 -29.89
N GLN A 146 0.04 -0.66 -30.37
CA GLN A 146 -0.40 -1.48 -31.50
C GLN A 146 -1.74 -2.18 -31.25
N LYS A 147 -2.06 -2.48 -29.99
CA LYS A 147 -3.34 -3.06 -29.58
C LYS A 147 -4.41 -2.00 -29.25
N GLY A 148 -4.11 -0.71 -29.38
CA GLY A 148 -5.04 0.37 -29.06
C GLY A 148 -5.31 0.51 -27.56
N ALA A 149 -4.27 0.35 -26.73
CA ALA A 149 -4.33 0.63 -25.30
C ALA A 149 -4.33 2.13 -25.02
N TYR A 150 -5.02 2.53 -23.95
CA TYR A 150 -4.90 3.85 -23.35
C TYR A 150 -3.90 3.84 -22.19
N ALA A 151 -3.91 2.77 -21.39
CA ALA A 151 -3.07 2.63 -20.22
C ALA A 151 -2.47 1.22 -20.09
N PHE A 152 -1.40 1.09 -19.30
CA PHE A 152 -0.77 -0.19 -19.01
C PHE A 152 -0.37 -0.31 -17.54
N TYR A 153 -0.24 -1.55 -17.07
CA TYR A 153 0.35 -1.89 -15.76
C TYR A 153 1.20 -3.15 -15.90
N ILE A 154 2.49 -3.08 -15.56
CA ILE A 154 3.38 -4.25 -15.58
C ILE A 154 3.01 -5.15 -14.41
N VAL A 155 2.54 -6.35 -14.73
CA VAL A 155 2.12 -7.34 -13.73
C VAL A 155 3.20 -8.37 -13.45
N ARG A 156 4.13 -8.56 -14.38
CA ARG A 156 5.20 -9.54 -14.25
C ARG A 156 6.43 -9.14 -15.05
N GLN A 157 7.59 -9.28 -14.44
CA GLN A 157 8.89 -9.13 -15.06
C GLN A 157 9.77 -10.26 -14.50
N ILE A 158 10.20 -11.18 -15.36
CA ILE A 158 11.02 -12.33 -14.98
C ILE A 158 12.27 -12.39 -15.83
N ASP A 159 13.37 -12.80 -15.21
CA ASP A 159 14.60 -13.13 -15.92
C ASP A 159 14.50 -14.54 -16.51
N ALA A 160 14.81 -14.65 -17.79
CA ALA A 160 14.96 -15.89 -18.54
C ALA A 160 16.46 -16.16 -18.77
N ASN A 161 16.83 -17.44 -18.77
CA ASN A 161 18.19 -17.92 -19.08
C ASN A 161 19.29 -17.22 -18.26
N GLN A 162 19.24 -17.36 -16.92
CA GLN A 162 20.31 -16.90 -16.02
C GLN A 162 20.66 -15.40 -16.15
N GLY A 163 19.65 -14.53 -16.24
CA GLY A 163 19.82 -13.08 -16.09
C GLY A 163 20.13 -12.29 -17.37
N GLY A 164 20.17 -12.97 -18.53
CA GLY A 164 20.39 -12.30 -19.82
C GLY A 164 19.12 -11.65 -20.37
N ASN A 165 18.08 -12.45 -20.67
CA ASN A 165 16.87 -11.95 -21.31
C ASN A 165 15.74 -11.83 -20.31
N GLN A 166 14.93 -10.79 -20.40
CA GLN A 166 13.74 -10.65 -19.57
C GLN A 166 12.49 -10.96 -20.39
N ARG A 167 11.49 -11.55 -19.73
CA ARG A 167 10.12 -11.67 -20.25
C ARG A 167 9.21 -10.84 -19.36
N ILE A 168 8.66 -9.78 -19.92
CA ILE A 168 7.82 -8.81 -19.22
C ILE A 168 6.41 -8.92 -19.76
N THR A 169 5.44 -8.92 -18.87
CA THR A 169 4.02 -8.93 -19.23
C THR A 169 3.29 -7.82 -18.50
N ALA A 170 2.48 -7.08 -19.27
CA ALA A 170 1.66 -5.99 -18.78
C ALA A 170 0.20 -6.19 -19.15
N PHE A 171 -0.68 -5.75 -18.27
CA PHE A 171 -2.08 -5.51 -18.60
C PHE A 171 -2.25 -4.23 -19.38
N ILE A 172 -3.20 -4.24 -20.31
CA ILE A 172 -3.57 -3.06 -21.08
C ILE A 172 -5.06 -2.75 -20.92
N TYR A 173 -5.36 -1.45 -20.85
CA TYR A 173 -6.66 -0.92 -20.51
C TYR A 173 -7.17 0.02 -21.61
N LYS A 174 -8.48 0.03 -21.85
CA LYS A 174 -9.13 1.06 -22.66
C LYS A 174 -9.28 2.34 -21.85
N GLN A 175 -9.55 3.46 -22.53
CA GLN A 175 -9.79 4.73 -21.86
C GLN A 175 -11.07 4.70 -21.01
N ASP A 176 -12.06 3.93 -21.47
CA ASP A 176 -13.34 3.64 -20.84
C ASP A 176 -13.34 2.30 -20.10
N ALA A 177 -12.17 1.82 -19.65
CA ALA A 177 -12.05 0.55 -18.93
C ALA A 177 -13.05 0.50 -17.76
N LYS A 178 -13.85 -0.56 -17.72
CA LYS A 178 -14.83 -0.77 -16.65
C LYS A 178 -14.11 -0.89 -15.31
N LYS A 179 -14.73 -0.34 -14.27
CA LYS A 179 -14.23 -0.53 -12.91
C LYS A 179 -14.49 -1.96 -12.47
N ARG A 180 -13.45 -2.66 -12.02
CA ARG A 180 -13.59 -3.96 -11.35
C ARG A 180 -14.22 -3.75 -10.00
N ILE A 181 -15.19 -4.59 -9.66
CA ILE A 181 -15.59 -4.78 -8.28
C ILE A 181 -14.45 -5.57 -7.65
N VAL A 182 -13.64 -4.90 -6.83
CA VAL A 182 -12.58 -5.55 -6.06
C VAL A 182 -12.91 -5.48 -4.58
N GLN A 183 -12.74 -6.59 -3.90
CA GLN A 183 -12.90 -6.66 -2.45
C GLN A 183 -11.56 -6.53 -1.73
N SER A 184 -11.63 -6.10 -0.47
CA SER A 184 -10.46 -6.00 0.39
C SER A 184 -9.81 -7.39 0.55
N PRO A 185 -8.47 -7.51 0.54
CA PRO A 185 -7.80 -8.74 0.95
C PRO A 185 -8.03 -9.05 2.43
N ASP A 186 -8.47 -8.06 3.21
CA ASP A 186 -8.77 -8.18 4.64
C ASP A 186 -10.26 -8.48 4.90
N ALA A 187 -11.01 -8.84 3.86
CA ALA A 187 -12.41 -9.20 4.02
C ALA A 187 -12.57 -10.43 4.93
N ILE A 188 -13.62 -10.46 5.74
CA ILE A 188 -13.98 -11.61 6.59
C ILE A 188 -14.52 -12.72 5.70
N PRO A 189 -14.05 -13.98 5.80
CA PRO A 189 -14.57 -15.07 4.98
C PRO A 189 -16.11 -15.19 5.12
N ALA A 190 -16.82 -15.27 4.00
CA ALA A 190 -18.28 -15.28 3.98
C ALA A 190 -18.90 -16.46 4.73
N ASP A 191 -18.25 -17.62 4.67
CA ASP A 191 -18.72 -18.87 5.29
C ASP A 191 -18.20 -19.07 6.73
N SER A 192 -17.46 -18.10 7.26
CA SER A 192 -17.07 -18.03 8.67
C SER A 192 -18.23 -17.59 9.56
N GLU A 193 -18.12 -17.87 10.85
CA GLU A 193 -19.12 -17.41 11.83
C GLU A 193 -19.18 -15.88 11.92
N ALA A 194 -18.01 -15.22 11.90
CA ALA A 194 -17.90 -13.77 11.87
C ALA A 194 -18.51 -13.17 10.59
N GLY A 195 -18.34 -13.83 9.45
CA GLY A 195 -18.95 -13.45 8.18
C GLY A 195 -20.48 -13.50 8.25
N ARG A 196 -21.04 -14.61 8.75
CA ARG A 196 -22.49 -14.76 8.96
C ARG A 196 -23.04 -13.71 9.92
N ALA A 197 -22.34 -13.44 11.02
CA ALA A 197 -22.74 -12.43 12.01
C ALA A 197 -22.71 -11.01 11.42
N ALA A 198 -21.67 -10.67 10.66
CA ALA A 198 -21.54 -9.36 10.01
C ALA A 198 -22.59 -9.16 8.90
N LEU A 199 -22.94 -10.21 8.14
CA LEU A 199 -24.05 -10.18 7.19
C LEU A 199 -25.40 -9.99 7.88
N ALA A 200 -25.62 -10.64 9.03
CA ALA A 200 -26.85 -10.47 9.82
C ALA A 200 -26.98 -9.06 10.44
N GLN A 201 -25.87 -8.45 10.85
CA GLN A 201 -25.85 -7.06 11.34
C GLN A 201 -26.14 -6.03 10.23
N GLY A 202 -25.80 -6.35 8.98
CA GLY A 202 -26.01 -5.46 7.84
C GLY A 202 -25.10 -4.21 7.84
N GLY A 203 -25.39 -3.27 6.95
CA GLY A 203 -24.70 -1.97 6.88
C GLY A 203 -23.19 -2.07 6.66
N GLU A 204 -22.42 -1.31 7.43
CA GLU A 204 -20.95 -1.26 7.35
C GLU A 204 -20.26 -2.57 7.75
N ALA A 205 -20.90 -3.42 8.56
CA ALA A 205 -20.35 -4.72 8.94
C ALA A 205 -20.39 -5.70 7.75
N ALA A 206 -21.51 -5.75 7.03
CA ALA A 206 -21.66 -6.58 5.83
C ALA A 206 -20.69 -6.21 4.71
N LYS A 207 -20.31 -4.93 4.58
CA LYS A 207 -19.30 -4.47 3.59
C LYS A 207 -17.89 -5.04 3.83
N LYS A 208 -17.62 -5.53 5.03
CA LYS A 208 -16.34 -6.16 5.39
C LYS A 208 -16.32 -7.66 5.11
N VAL A 209 -17.45 -8.25 4.73
CA VAL A 209 -17.54 -9.67 4.42
C VAL A 209 -17.14 -9.91 2.97
N GLU A 210 -16.38 -10.98 2.76
CA GLU A 210 -15.97 -11.44 1.45
C GLU A 210 -17.19 -11.74 0.58
N ILE A 211 -17.21 -11.25 -0.64
CA ILE A 211 -18.22 -11.55 -1.65
C ILE A 211 -17.66 -12.70 -2.49
N PRO A 212 -18.25 -13.90 -2.42
CA PRO A 212 -17.79 -15.04 -3.21
C PRO A 212 -17.78 -14.71 -4.71
N GLY A 213 -16.68 -15.04 -5.39
CA GLY A 213 -16.51 -14.80 -6.82
C GLY A 213 -16.04 -13.40 -7.21
N VAL A 214 -15.85 -12.49 -6.24
CA VAL A 214 -15.31 -11.14 -6.50
C VAL A 214 -13.78 -11.14 -6.34
N ALA A 215 -13.08 -10.49 -7.28
CA ALA A 215 -11.63 -10.45 -7.27
C ALA A 215 -11.08 -9.63 -6.08
N THR A 216 -9.94 -10.04 -5.52
CA THR A 216 -9.28 -9.29 -4.45
C THR A 216 -8.45 -8.15 -5.03
N SER A 217 -8.38 -7.01 -4.34
CA SER A 217 -7.48 -5.92 -4.73
C SER A 217 -6.00 -6.25 -4.52
N ALA A 218 -5.68 -7.35 -3.82
CA ALA A 218 -4.30 -7.80 -3.64
C ALA A 218 -3.70 -8.43 -4.91
N SER A 219 -4.53 -8.91 -5.85
CA SER A 219 -4.09 -9.60 -7.06
C SER A 219 -4.60 -8.94 -8.35
N PRO A 220 -3.75 -8.78 -9.38
CA PRO A 220 -4.19 -8.42 -10.72
C PRO A 220 -5.15 -9.50 -11.30
N SER A 221 -6.00 -9.14 -12.29
CA SER A 221 -6.98 -10.08 -12.90
C SER A 221 -6.31 -11.33 -13.49
N ALA A 222 -6.69 -12.54 -13.04
CA ALA A 222 -6.09 -13.79 -13.54
C ALA A 222 -6.72 -14.30 -14.85
N GLU A 223 -7.85 -13.73 -15.27
CA GLU A 223 -8.69 -14.26 -16.36
C GLU A 223 -8.40 -13.66 -17.73
N VAL A 224 -7.48 -12.69 -17.83
CA VAL A 224 -7.24 -11.93 -19.05
C VAL A 224 -5.94 -12.35 -19.73
N GLY A 225 -6.04 -12.76 -21.01
CA GLY A 225 -4.92 -13.21 -21.84
C GLY A 225 -4.41 -14.63 -21.53
N ARG A 226 -3.21 -14.98 -22.02
CA ARG A 226 -2.56 -16.29 -21.77
C ARG A 226 -1.92 -16.39 -20.37
N PHE A 227 -2.44 -15.67 -19.39
CA PHE A 227 -1.89 -15.64 -18.02
C PHE A 227 -2.05 -16.96 -17.28
N PHE A 228 -3.14 -17.68 -17.55
CA PHE A 228 -3.43 -19.01 -16.98
C PHE A 228 -2.35 -20.05 -17.32
N GLU A 229 -1.59 -19.88 -18.40
CA GLU A 229 -0.54 -20.83 -18.81
C GLU A 229 0.73 -20.72 -17.94
N THR A 230 0.88 -19.65 -17.15
CA THR A 230 2.11 -19.42 -16.37
C THR A 230 1.90 -19.04 -14.90
N GLN A 231 0.64 -18.99 -14.43
CA GLN A 231 0.30 -18.80 -13.02
C GLN A 231 -0.20 -20.11 -12.41
N SER A 232 0.55 -20.66 -11.45
CA SER A 232 0.08 -21.74 -10.57
C SER A 232 -0.62 -21.22 -9.31
N SER A 233 -0.46 -19.94 -8.96
CA SER A 233 -1.08 -19.35 -7.78
C SER A 233 -2.46 -18.79 -8.12
N LYS A 234 -3.50 -19.51 -7.69
CA LYS A 234 -4.85 -18.95 -7.56
C LYS A 234 -4.75 -17.76 -6.59
N GLY A 235 -5.09 -16.56 -7.02
CA GLY A 235 -5.22 -15.43 -6.11
C GLY A 235 -6.22 -15.76 -5.01
N GLY A 236 -5.90 -15.47 -3.75
CA GLY A 236 -6.73 -15.84 -2.60
C GLY A 236 -5.91 -16.07 -1.33
N ARG A 237 -6.60 -16.45 -0.24
CA ARG A 237 -5.94 -16.85 1.01
C ARG A 237 -5.16 -18.14 0.83
N TYR A 238 -4.05 -18.27 1.54
CA TYR A 238 -3.25 -19.48 1.49
C TYR A 238 -4.05 -20.66 2.05
N THR A 239 -4.28 -21.69 1.22
CA THR A 239 -5.10 -22.85 1.59
C THR A 239 -4.23 -24.09 1.70
N VAL A 240 -4.24 -24.73 2.88
CA VAL A 240 -3.67 -26.06 3.07
C VAL A 240 -4.73 -27.11 2.78
N THR A 241 -4.43 -28.04 1.88
CA THR A 241 -5.27 -29.23 1.64
C THR A 241 -4.63 -30.43 2.31
N LEU A 242 -5.37 -31.06 3.23
CA LEU A 242 -4.96 -32.26 3.94
C LEU A 242 -5.25 -33.52 3.09
N PRO A 243 -4.63 -34.68 3.40
CA PRO A 243 -4.80 -35.92 2.62
C PRO A 243 -6.23 -36.45 2.55
N ASP A 244 -7.08 -36.09 3.51
CA ASP A 244 -8.51 -36.42 3.57
C ASP A 244 -9.38 -35.46 2.72
N GLY A 245 -8.76 -34.51 2.03
CA GLY A 245 -9.43 -33.47 1.25
C GLY A 245 -9.88 -32.25 2.06
N THR A 246 -9.66 -32.25 3.39
CA THR A 246 -10.00 -31.11 4.25
C THR A 246 -9.16 -29.90 3.85
N LYS A 247 -9.81 -28.76 3.66
CA LYS A 247 -9.14 -27.48 3.35
C LYS A 247 -9.18 -26.59 4.58
N VAL A 248 -8.02 -26.05 4.95
CA VAL A 248 -7.89 -25.07 6.03
C VAL A 248 -7.14 -23.86 5.50
N GLU A 249 -7.68 -22.67 5.71
CA GLU A 249 -7.14 -21.42 5.17
C GLU A 249 -6.40 -20.59 6.22
N GLU A 250 -5.32 -19.93 5.82
CA GLU A 250 -4.60 -18.99 6.66
C GLU A 250 -5.17 -17.58 6.52
N LEU A 251 -5.55 -16.99 7.64
CA LEU A 251 -5.99 -15.59 7.73
C LEU A 251 -4.78 -14.67 7.86
N ASN A 252 -4.86 -13.51 7.21
CA ASN A 252 -3.95 -12.42 7.52
C ASN A 252 -4.30 -11.79 8.88
N LYS A 253 -3.38 -10.99 9.43
CA LYS A 253 -3.54 -10.38 10.75
C LYS A 253 -4.79 -9.48 10.85
N ALA A 254 -5.10 -8.74 9.79
CA ALA A 254 -6.25 -7.81 9.78
C ALA A 254 -7.59 -8.57 9.84
N THR A 255 -7.72 -9.60 9.02
CA THR A 255 -8.90 -10.48 8.99
C THR A 255 -9.05 -11.22 10.32
N ALA A 256 -7.95 -11.77 10.84
CA ALA A 256 -7.92 -12.48 12.11
C ALA A 256 -8.34 -11.58 13.29
N ALA A 257 -7.93 -10.30 13.28
CA ALA A 257 -8.31 -9.33 14.32
C ALA A 257 -9.81 -8.96 14.29
N MET A 258 -10.50 -9.23 13.18
CA MET A 258 -11.94 -9.01 13.02
C MET A 258 -12.77 -10.25 13.34
N MET A 259 -12.11 -11.36 13.69
CA MET A 259 -12.73 -12.62 14.03
C MET A 259 -12.42 -12.99 15.48
N VAL A 260 -13.34 -13.72 16.12
CA VAL A 260 -13.13 -14.24 17.47
C VAL A 260 -12.61 -15.68 17.34
N PRO A 261 -11.40 -15.99 17.86
CA PRO A 261 -10.91 -17.36 17.83
C PRO A 261 -11.70 -18.21 18.82
N PHE A 262 -12.06 -19.43 18.41
CA PHE A 262 -12.76 -20.36 19.29
C PHE A 262 -11.79 -21.24 20.10
N ASP A 263 -10.55 -21.38 19.63
CA ASP A 263 -9.50 -22.18 20.27
C ASP A 263 -8.12 -21.73 19.73
N SER A 264 -7.03 -22.28 20.26
CA SER A 264 -5.67 -22.08 19.79
C SER A 264 -4.87 -23.39 19.80
N VAL A 265 -3.74 -23.40 19.09
CA VAL A 265 -2.77 -24.50 19.12
C VAL A 265 -1.39 -23.94 19.40
N LYS A 266 -0.64 -24.65 20.25
CA LYS A 266 0.77 -24.39 20.51
C LYS A 266 1.54 -25.69 20.41
N PHE A 267 2.61 -25.69 19.62
CA PHE A 267 3.46 -26.88 19.47
C PHE A 267 4.88 -26.49 19.05
N THR A 268 5.82 -27.38 19.32
CA THR A 268 7.23 -27.21 19.01
C THR A 268 7.68 -28.32 18.08
N GLY A 269 8.53 -27.99 17.11
CA GLY A 269 9.13 -28.99 16.22
C GLY A 269 10.24 -28.39 15.38
N ASN A 270 10.92 -29.26 14.64
CA ASN A 270 11.92 -28.87 13.66
C ASN A 270 11.23 -28.82 12.28
N TYR A 271 11.21 -27.64 11.66
CA TYR A 271 10.54 -27.38 10.39
C TYR A 271 11.50 -26.67 9.44
N GLY A 272 11.63 -27.17 8.22
CA GLY A 272 12.58 -26.65 7.24
C GLY A 272 12.10 -25.40 6.50
N ASN A 273 10.78 -25.14 6.50
CA ASN A 273 10.18 -24.01 5.80
C ASN A 273 8.77 -23.67 6.33
N MET A 274 8.23 -22.53 5.87
CA MET A 274 6.91 -22.04 6.25
C MET A 274 5.76 -22.95 5.76
N THR A 275 5.92 -23.64 4.63
CA THR A 275 4.91 -24.57 4.10
C THR A 275 4.69 -25.74 5.05
N GLU A 276 5.78 -26.30 5.59
CA GLU A 276 5.72 -27.35 6.61
C GLU A 276 5.08 -26.86 7.91
N ILE A 277 5.44 -25.65 8.36
CA ILE A 277 4.79 -25.03 9.54
C ILE A 277 3.29 -24.91 9.30
N SER A 278 2.90 -24.31 8.17
CA SER A 278 1.50 -24.09 7.78
C SER A 278 0.72 -25.41 7.70
N TYR A 279 1.31 -26.45 7.10
CA TYR A 279 0.72 -27.78 7.06
C TYR A 279 0.50 -28.37 8.46
N GLN A 280 1.46 -28.20 9.37
CA GLN A 280 1.37 -28.72 10.73
C GLN A 280 0.37 -27.96 11.60
N VAL A 281 0.21 -26.64 11.36
CA VAL A 281 -0.84 -25.83 11.96
C VAL A 281 -2.19 -26.29 11.43
N ALA A 282 -2.38 -26.32 10.10
CA ALA A 282 -3.61 -26.74 9.44
C ALA A 282 -4.05 -28.14 9.86
N LYS A 283 -3.12 -29.11 9.96
CA LYS A 283 -3.42 -30.46 10.44
C LYS A 283 -3.98 -30.48 11.86
N ARG A 284 -3.48 -29.62 12.76
CA ARG A 284 -3.97 -29.51 14.14
C ARG A 284 -5.27 -28.69 14.21
N ALA A 285 -5.38 -27.67 13.39
CA ALA A 285 -6.57 -26.85 13.21
C ALA A 285 -7.77 -27.69 12.75
N ALA A 286 -7.59 -28.50 11.70
CA ALA A 286 -8.61 -29.41 11.19
C ALA A 286 -9.06 -30.44 12.23
N LYS A 287 -8.14 -31.00 13.02
CA LYS A 287 -8.48 -31.91 14.14
C LYS A 287 -9.38 -31.27 15.20
N LYS A 288 -9.26 -29.95 15.39
CA LYS A 288 -10.11 -29.15 16.28
C LYS A 288 -11.35 -28.59 15.56
N GLY A 289 -11.56 -28.96 14.30
CA GLY A 289 -12.69 -28.53 13.47
C GLY A 289 -12.61 -27.05 13.06
N ALA A 290 -11.42 -26.49 12.97
CA ALA A 290 -11.21 -25.13 12.45
C ALA A 290 -11.21 -25.13 10.92
N LYS A 291 -11.84 -24.11 10.33
CA LYS A 291 -11.74 -23.83 8.89
C LYS A 291 -10.63 -22.86 8.56
N TYR A 292 -10.32 -21.96 9.49
CA TYR A 292 -9.25 -20.99 9.34
C TYR A 292 -8.32 -20.98 10.53
N TYR A 293 -7.08 -20.55 10.31
CA TYR A 293 -6.11 -20.29 11.36
C TYR A 293 -5.34 -19.00 11.11
N HIS A 294 -4.76 -18.43 12.16
CA HIS A 294 -3.77 -17.37 12.06
C HIS A 294 -2.58 -17.69 12.95
N ILE A 295 -1.37 -17.72 12.39
CA ILE A 295 -0.15 -17.91 13.19
C ILE A 295 0.14 -16.62 13.97
N THR A 296 -0.04 -16.66 15.28
CA THR A 296 0.14 -15.52 16.17
C THR A 296 1.58 -15.33 16.59
N ARG A 297 2.33 -16.42 16.71
CA ARG A 297 3.74 -16.37 17.14
C ARG A 297 4.54 -17.53 16.58
N GLN A 298 5.75 -17.19 16.14
CA GLN A 298 6.81 -18.14 15.83
C GLN A 298 8.04 -17.73 16.65
N TRP A 299 8.58 -18.66 17.43
CA TRP A 299 9.73 -18.41 18.28
C TRP A 299 10.75 -19.52 18.11
N GLN A 300 11.96 -19.17 17.69
CA GLN A 300 13.06 -20.12 17.57
C GLN A 300 13.62 -20.43 18.96
N GLU A 301 13.71 -21.72 19.30
CA GLU A 301 14.30 -22.19 20.55
C GLU A 301 15.80 -22.47 20.38
N ARG A 302 16.45 -22.93 21.46
CA ARG A 302 17.86 -23.36 21.38
C ARG A 302 17.97 -24.54 20.41
N GLY A 303 18.71 -24.34 19.31
CA GLY A 303 18.89 -25.32 18.23
C GLY A 303 17.99 -25.06 17.01
N ASN A 304 17.57 -26.12 16.33
CA ASN A 304 16.76 -26.05 15.10
C ASN A 304 15.24 -26.15 15.35
N ASN A 305 14.81 -26.09 16.62
CA ASN A 305 13.40 -26.19 16.97
C ASN A 305 12.73 -24.82 16.96
N ILE A 306 11.48 -24.78 16.48
CA ILE A 306 10.62 -23.60 16.45
C ILE A 306 9.33 -23.94 17.19
N THR A 307 8.93 -23.04 18.10
CA THR A 307 7.64 -23.08 18.79
C THR A 307 6.66 -22.18 18.04
N ILE A 308 5.54 -22.76 17.62
CA ILE A 308 4.48 -22.09 16.86
C ILE A 308 3.23 -22.01 17.71
N SER A 309 2.61 -20.83 17.74
CA SER A 309 1.27 -20.59 18.29
C SER A 309 0.36 -20.08 17.18
N ALA A 310 -0.84 -20.62 17.10
CA ALA A 310 -1.85 -20.20 16.14
C ALA A 310 -3.25 -20.20 16.74
N ASP A 311 -4.02 -19.18 16.39
CA ASP A 311 -5.42 -19.04 16.74
C ASP A 311 -6.30 -19.72 15.69
N LEU A 312 -7.41 -20.32 16.13
CA LEU A 312 -8.30 -21.13 15.31
C LEU A 312 -9.68 -20.51 15.18
N TYR A 313 -10.23 -20.55 13.96
CA TYR A 313 -11.50 -19.92 13.60
C TYR A 313 -12.43 -20.86 12.84
N LYS A 314 -13.73 -20.61 12.95
CA LYS A 314 -14.82 -21.36 12.30
C LYS A 314 -15.25 -20.75 10.98
#